data_AF-A0A0P6XMU2-F1
#
_entry.id   AF-A0A0P6XMU2-F1
#
_cell.length_a   1.000
_cell.length_b   1.000
_cell.length_c   1.000
_cell.angle_alpha   90.00
_cell.angle_beta   90.00
_cell.angle_gamma   90.00
#
_symmetry.space_group_name_H-M   'P 1'
#
loop_
_entity.id
_entity.type
_entity.pdbx_description
1 polymer ?
#
loop_
_entity_poly.entity_id
_entity_poly.type
_entity_poly.pdbx_seq_one_letter_code
_entity_poly.pdbx_strand_id
1 'polypeptide(L)'
;MIDTIVRSFLGKWGSAALDFYLANSAWINLIILFYALALIWSQRTYKQILTQIILDLVKDFGPEVADKKPEALAKILKKRKFSWESLAALNRFPLVAPPRSYWFHTKNEKSLQSLFSPEKLAKAVAEQLQSAKGK
;
A
#
# COMPACT_ATOMS: atom_id res chain seq x y z
N MET A 1 27.78 -31.68 -3.35
CA MET A 1 28.47 -31.21 -4.58
C MET A 1 28.22 -29.73 -4.84
N ILE A 2 26.97 -29.26 -4.90
CA ILE A 2 26.67 -27.82 -5.07
C ILE A 2 27.21 -26.98 -3.90
N ASP A 3 27.07 -27.47 -2.67
CA ASP A 3 27.54 -26.79 -1.45
C ASP A 3 29.06 -26.52 -1.44
N THR A 4 29.85 -27.47 -1.96
CA THR A 4 31.32 -27.35 -2.08
C THR A 4 31.71 -26.30 -3.13
N ILE A 5 30.98 -26.23 -4.25
CA ILE A 5 31.21 -25.24 -5.31
C ILE A 5 30.84 -23.83 -4.81
N VAL A 6 29.71 -23.72 -4.11
CA VAL A 6 29.22 -22.46 -3.52
C VAL A 6 30.19 -21.95 -2.45
N ARG A 7 30.67 -22.81 -1.54
CA ARG A 7 31.70 -22.45 -0.54
C ARG A 7 33.05 -22.07 -1.17
N SER A 8 33.45 -22.72 -2.26
CA SER A 8 34.68 -22.39 -3.00
C SER A 8 34.60 -21.01 -3.66
N PHE A 9 33.41 -20.57 -4.08
CA PHE A 9 33.19 -19.28 -4.75
C PHE A 9 33.00 -18.11 -3.78
N LEU A 10 32.46 -18.39 -2.59
CA LEU A 10 32.06 -17.40 -1.58
C LEU A 10 33.20 -16.96 -0.63
N GLY A 11 34.32 -17.69 -0.61
CA GLY A 11 35.41 -17.47 0.34
C GLY A 11 34.99 -17.67 1.80
N LYS A 12 35.88 -17.37 2.76
CA LYS A 12 35.61 -17.54 4.20
C LYS A 12 34.38 -16.75 4.69
N TRP A 13 34.21 -15.52 4.19
CA TRP A 13 33.10 -14.65 4.58
C TRP A 13 31.75 -15.15 4.07
N GLY A 14 31.66 -15.53 2.80
CA GLY A 14 30.38 -15.99 2.25
C GLY A 14 30.01 -17.40 2.72
N SER A 15 30.99 -18.27 3.02
CA SER A 15 30.71 -19.55 3.69
C SER A 15 30.15 -19.34 5.10
N ALA A 16 30.69 -18.40 5.86
CA ALA A 16 30.15 -18.06 7.19
C ALA A 16 28.73 -17.47 7.10
N ALA A 17 28.46 -16.63 6.10
CA ALA A 17 27.12 -16.09 5.86
C ALA A 17 26.11 -17.18 5.44
N LEU A 18 26.53 -18.13 4.60
CA LEU A 18 25.72 -19.28 4.20
C LEU A 18 25.39 -20.16 5.40
N ASP A 19 26.38 -20.46 6.25
CA ASP A 19 26.18 -21.27 7.45
C ASP A 19 25.26 -20.57 8.46
N PHE A 20 25.41 -19.25 8.61
CA PHE A 20 24.49 -18.44 9.40
C PHE A 20 23.06 -18.48 8.84
N TYR A 21 22.90 -18.36 7.52
CA TYR A 21 21.59 -18.46 6.86
C TYR A 21 20.99 -19.85 7.05
N LEU A 22 21.74 -20.93 6.86
CA LEU A 22 21.25 -22.30 7.04
C LEU A 22 20.80 -22.54 8.49
N ALA A 23 21.61 -22.13 9.46
CA ALA A 23 21.31 -22.26 10.89
C ALA A 23 20.07 -21.44 11.32
N ASN A 24 19.81 -20.31 10.68
CA ASN A 24 18.69 -19.41 11.01
C ASN A 24 17.58 -19.38 9.95
N SER A 25 17.61 -20.29 8.98
CA SER A 25 16.77 -20.23 7.77
C SER A 25 15.28 -20.19 8.09
N ALA A 26 14.85 -20.96 9.09
CA ALA A 26 13.48 -20.95 9.58
C ALA A 26 13.06 -19.55 10.10
N TRP A 27 13.89 -18.90 10.91
CA TRP A 27 13.63 -17.56 11.43
C TRP A 27 13.62 -16.50 10.34
N ILE A 28 14.58 -16.55 9.41
CA ILE A 28 14.67 -15.61 8.29
C ILE A 28 13.43 -15.74 7.41
N ASN A 29 13.04 -16.95 7.04
CA ASN A 29 11.84 -17.20 6.24
C ASN A 29 10.56 -16.78 6.96
N LEU A 30 10.47 -16.99 8.28
CA LEU A 30 9.34 -16.55 9.09
C LEU A 30 9.22 -15.02 9.12
N ILE A 31 10.34 -14.30 9.25
CA ILE A 31 10.36 -12.83 9.19
C ILE A 31 9.93 -12.34 7.80
N ILE A 32 10.44 -12.94 6.73
CA ILE A 32 10.08 -12.58 5.35
C ILE A 32 8.57 -12.81 5.10
N LEU A 33 8.06 -13.96 5.55
CA LEU A 33 6.63 -14.30 5.41
C LEU A 33 5.76 -13.33 6.21
N PHE A 34 6.15 -13.01 7.45
CA PHE A 34 5.43 -12.03 8.27
C PHE A 34 5.42 -10.64 7.62
N TYR A 35 6.56 -10.20 7.08
CA TYR A 35 6.67 -8.95 6.33
C TYR A 35 5.75 -8.94 5.10
N ALA A 36 5.74 -10.01 4.32
CA ALA A 36 4.88 -10.13 3.14
C ALA A 36 3.38 -10.06 3.52
N LEU A 37 2.98 -10.75 4.58
CA LEU A 37 1.61 -10.70 5.11
C LEU A 37 1.24 -9.29 5.58
N ALA A 38 2.11 -8.63 6.34
CA ALA A 38 1.90 -7.26 6.79
C ALA A 38 1.76 -6.29 5.61
N LEU A 39 2.58 -6.46 4.57
CA LEU A 39 2.50 -5.66 3.35
C LEU A 39 1.17 -5.88 2.62
N ILE A 40 0.74 -7.12 2.41
CA ILE A 40 -0.55 -7.44 1.77
C ILE A 40 -1.72 -6.82 2.55
N TRP A 41 -1.72 -6.93 3.88
CA TRP A 41 -2.76 -6.31 4.70
C TRP A 41 -2.72 -4.79 4.66
N SER A 42 -1.55 -4.18 4.67
CA SER A 42 -1.42 -2.71 4.56
C SER A 42 -1.94 -2.18 3.21
N GLN A 43 -1.73 -2.93 2.13
CA GLN A 43 -2.29 -2.63 0.80
C GLN A 43 -3.81 -2.83 0.77
N ARG A 44 -4.34 -3.85 1.47
CA ARG A 44 -5.78 -4.04 1.62
C ARG A 44 -6.42 -2.88 2.38
N THR A 45 -5.80 -2.41 3.46
CA THR A 45 -6.21 -1.21 4.20
C THR A 45 -6.27 0.02 3.29
N TYR A 46 -5.23 0.24 2.48
CA TYR A 46 -5.22 1.35 1.53
C TYR A 46 -6.42 1.31 0.56
N LYS A 47 -6.70 0.14 -0.01
CA LYS A 47 -7.85 -0.04 -0.93
C LYS A 47 -9.19 0.20 -0.24
N GLN A 48 -9.35 -0.22 1.01
CA GLN A 48 -10.58 0.03 1.78
C GLN A 48 -10.79 1.53 2.00
N ILE A 49 -9.75 2.25 2.41
CA ILE A 49 -9.82 3.71 2.59
C ILE A 49 -10.15 4.41 1.27
N LEU A 50 -9.47 4.02 0.18
CA LEU A 50 -9.73 4.59 -1.15
C LEU A 50 -11.17 4.35 -1.61
N THR A 51 -11.69 3.13 -1.40
CA THR A 51 -13.06 2.77 -1.76
C THR A 51 -14.07 3.60 -0.96
N GLN A 52 -13.85 3.77 0.35
CA GLN A 52 -14.70 4.62 1.17
C GLN A 52 -14.68 6.07 0.69
N ILE A 53 -13.51 6.62 0.37
CA ILE A 53 -13.38 7.97 -0.18
C ILE A 53 -14.18 8.12 -1.47
N ILE A 54 -14.13 7.12 -2.37
CA ILE A 54 -14.89 7.11 -3.62
C ILE A 54 -16.40 7.05 -3.35
N LEU A 55 -16.84 6.17 -2.44
CA LEU A 55 -18.25 6.09 -2.05
C LEU A 55 -18.75 7.42 -1.49
N ASP A 56 -17.97 8.06 -0.64
CA ASP A 56 -18.31 9.37 -0.08
C ASP A 56 -18.33 10.46 -1.17
N LEU A 57 -17.48 10.38 -2.19
CA LEU A 57 -17.48 11.30 -3.34
C LEU A 57 -18.72 11.13 -4.22
N VAL A 58 -19.07 9.88 -4.53
CA VAL A 58 -20.26 9.56 -5.33
C VAL A 58 -21.53 9.94 -4.59
N LYS A 59 -21.56 9.77 -3.26
CA LYS A 59 -22.68 10.20 -2.42
C LYS A 59 -22.89 11.72 -2.44
N ASP A 60 -21.80 12.49 -2.39
CA ASP A 60 -21.87 13.96 -2.33
C ASP A 60 -22.12 14.62 -3.70
N PHE A 61 -21.58 14.05 -4.78
CA PHE A 61 -21.56 14.69 -6.11
C PHE A 61 -22.23 13.87 -7.22
N GLY A 62 -22.79 12.71 -6.89
CA GLY A 62 -23.45 11.81 -7.84
C GLY A 62 -22.50 10.92 -8.65
N PRO A 63 -23.04 10.04 -9.51
CA PRO A 63 -22.25 9.11 -10.33
C PRO A 63 -21.41 9.81 -11.41
N GLU A 64 -21.78 11.03 -11.81
CA GLU A 64 -21.07 11.84 -12.82
C GLU A 64 -19.64 12.22 -12.44
N VAL A 65 -19.26 12.03 -11.17
CA VAL A 65 -17.87 12.17 -10.71
C VAL A 65 -16.92 11.28 -11.50
N ALA A 66 -17.39 10.12 -11.97
CA ALA A 66 -16.60 9.19 -12.78
C ALA A 66 -16.21 9.73 -14.16
N ASP A 67 -16.93 10.72 -14.67
CA ASP A 67 -16.68 11.34 -15.98
C ASP A 67 -15.83 12.62 -15.88
N LYS A 68 -15.52 13.07 -14.66
CA LYS A 68 -14.72 14.28 -14.46
C LYS A 68 -13.23 13.98 -14.69
N LYS A 69 -12.58 14.92 -15.38
CA LYS A 69 -11.11 14.91 -15.54
C LYS A 69 -10.41 14.96 -14.18
N PRO A 70 -9.22 14.34 -14.05
CA PRO A 70 -8.48 14.31 -12.78
C PRO A 70 -8.17 15.71 -12.22
N GLU A 71 -7.99 16.73 -13.06
CA GLU A 71 -7.78 18.11 -12.62
C GLU A 71 -9.02 18.72 -11.93
N ALA A 72 -10.22 18.42 -12.44
CA ALA A 72 -11.46 18.87 -11.85
C ALA A 72 -11.71 18.14 -10.51
N LEU A 73 -11.41 16.85 -10.45
CA LEU A 73 -11.44 16.08 -9.20
C LEU A 73 -10.47 16.67 -8.17
N ALA A 74 -9.23 16.97 -8.55
CA ALA A 74 -8.25 17.56 -7.64
C ALA A 74 -8.75 18.89 -7.03
N LYS A 75 -9.45 19.74 -7.80
CA LYS A 75 -10.05 20.98 -7.29
C LYS A 75 -11.16 20.72 -6.26
N ILE A 76 -12.01 19.72 -6.51
CA ILE A 76 -13.07 19.31 -5.57
C ILE A 76 -12.43 18.77 -4.28
N LEU A 77 -11.44 17.89 -4.41
CA LEU A 77 -10.74 17.25 -3.30
C LEU A 77 -9.96 18.25 -2.45
N LYS A 78 -9.38 19.30 -3.04
CA LYS A 78 -8.70 20.39 -2.31
C LYS A 78 -9.65 21.20 -1.42
N LYS A 79 -10.91 21.35 -1.84
CA LYS A 79 -11.93 22.09 -1.07
C LYS A 79 -12.61 21.24 0.00
N ARG A 80 -12.56 19.91 -0.15
CA ARG A 80 -13.20 18.97 0.78
C ARG A 80 -12.36 18.81 2.04
N LYS A 81 -13.02 18.88 3.20
CA LYS A 81 -12.42 18.47 4.47
C LYS A 81 -12.69 16.98 4.66
N PHE A 82 -11.63 16.18 4.68
CA PHE A 82 -11.72 14.76 4.99
C PHE A 82 -11.64 14.54 6.50
N SER A 83 -12.55 13.75 7.05
CA SER A 83 -12.46 13.23 8.41
C SER A 83 -11.45 12.09 8.47
N TRP A 84 -10.16 12.42 8.42
CA TRP A 84 -9.07 11.43 8.40
C TRP A 84 -9.11 10.44 9.57
N GLU A 85 -9.59 10.88 10.74
CA GLU A 85 -9.83 10.01 11.90
C GLU A 85 -10.85 8.91 11.60
N SER A 86 -11.97 9.26 10.98
CA SER A 86 -12.99 8.27 10.59
C SER A 86 -12.48 7.28 9.54
N LEU A 87 -11.67 7.75 8.59
CA LEU A 87 -11.02 6.91 7.58
C LEU A 87 -9.97 5.99 8.22
N ALA A 88 -9.23 6.47 9.22
CA ALA A 88 -8.30 5.65 9.99
C ALA A 88 -9.05 4.57 10.80
N ALA A 89 -10.24 4.88 11.31
CA ALA A 89 -11.05 3.96 12.12
C ALA A 89 -11.75 2.85 11.33
N LEU A 90 -11.74 2.88 9.97
CA LEU A 90 -12.40 1.88 9.12
C LEU A 90 -11.97 0.43 9.40
N ASN A 91 -10.73 0.23 9.85
CA ASN A 91 -10.25 -1.09 10.23
C ASN A 91 -9.31 -1.03 11.44
N ARG A 92 -8.99 -2.18 12.05
CA ARG A 92 -8.08 -2.25 13.20
C ARG A 92 -6.60 -2.33 12.82
N PHE A 93 -6.27 -2.56 11.54
CA PHE A 93 -4.89 -2.75 11.13
C PHE A 93 -4.13 -1.41 11.14
N PRO A 94 -2.99 -1.29 11.83
CA PRO A 94 -2.35 -0.01 12.08
C PRO A 94 -1.47 0.48 10.93
N LEU A 95 -1.35 -0.28 9.83
CA LEU A 95 -0.47 0.03 8.70
C LEU A 95 -1.25 0.26 7.42
N VAL A 96 -0.69 1.12 6.56
CA VAL A 96 -1.23 1.45 5.25
C VAL A 96 -0.09 1.56 4.24
N ALA A 97 -0.28 0.98 3.05
CA ALA A 97 0.70 1.05 1.96
C ALA A 97 0.00 1.25 0.62
N PRO A 98 0.47 2.18 -0.23
CA PRO A 98 -0.06 2.31 -1.57
C PRO A 98 0.27 1.06 -2.41
N PRO A 99 -0.52 0.78 -3.47
CA PRO A 99 -0.23 -0.33 -4.36
C PRO A 99 1.18 -0.20 -4.95
N ARG A 100 1.88 -1.34 -5.09
CA ARG A 100 3.26 -1.42 -5.61
C ARG A 100 4.34 -0.76 -4.73
N SER A 101 4.01 -0.37 -3.49
CA SER A 101 5.01 0.03 -2.50
C SER A 101 5.62 -1.18 -1.80
N TYR A 102 6.93 -1.14 -1.55
CA TYR A 102 7.65 -2.06 -0.66
C TYR A 102 7.74 -1.52 0.78
N TRP A 103 7.18 -0.34 1.04
CA TRP A 103 7.17 0.26 2.36
C TRP A 103 5.75 0.54 2.83
N PHE A 104 5.51 0.33 4.13
CA PHE A 104 4.26 0.66 4.80
C PHE A 104 4.45 1.84 5.75
N HIS A 105 3.40 2.62 5.92
CA HIS A 105 3.33 3.75 6.83
C HIS A 105 2.38 3.42 7.98
N THR A 106 2.57 4.08 9.11
CA THR A 106 1.60 4.04 10.20
C THR A 106 0.32 4.76 9.77
N LYS A 107 -0.83 4.18 10.13
CA LYS A 107 -2.14 4.72 9.82
C LYS A 107 -2.47 5.83 10.83
N ASN A 108 -1.92 7.00 10.59
CA ASN A 108 -2.26 8.24 11.29
C ASN A 108 -2.68 9.32 10.28
N GLU A 109 -3.25 10.41 10.78
CA GLU A 109 -3.74 11.50 9.93
C GLU A 109 -2.65 12.06 8.99
N LYS A 110 -1.45 12.33 9.49
CA LYS A 110 -0.35 12.90 8.69
C LYS A 110 0.05 11.96 7.54
N SER A 111 0.15 10.67 7.82
CA SER A 111 0.49 9.64 6.83
C SER A 111 -0.63 9.48 5.81
N LEU A 112 -1.90 9.51 6.24
CA LEU A 112 -3.04 9.47 5.32
C LEU A 112 -3.07 10.70 4.41
N GLN A 113 -2.89 11.91 4.95
CA GLN A 113 -2.81 13.13 4.15
C GLN A 113 -1.69 13.09 3.10
N SER A 114 -0.52 12.54 3.47
CA SER A 114 0.62 12.40 2.55
C SER A 114 0.38 11.35 1.45
N LEU A 115 -0.24 10.23 1.82
CA LEU A 115 -0.55 9.13 0.90
C LEU A 115 -1.72 9.48 -0.03
N PHE A 116 -2.71 10.21 0.47
CA PHE A 116 -3.91 10.62 -0.24
C PHE A 116 -3.91 12.12 -0.52
N SER A 117 -2.77 12.65 -0.99
CA SER A 117 -2.74 14.05 -1.45
C SER A 117 -3.76 14.25 -2.57
N PRO A 118 -4.40 15.43 -2.68
CA PRO A 118 -5.50 15.64 -3.63
C PRO A 118 -5.16 15.26 -5.08
N GLU A 119 -3.91 15.46 -5.50
CA GLU A 119 -3.43 15.08 -6.83
C GLU A 119 -3.27 13.57 -7.00
N LYS A 120 -2.69 12.87 -6.01
CA LYS A 120 -2.53 11.41 -6.03
C LYS A 120 -3.89 10.72 -5.96
N LEU A 121 -4.76 11.23 -5.09
CA LEU A 121 -6.12 10.75 -4.91
C LEU A 121 -6.94 10.95 -6.19
N ALA A 122 -6.87 12.11 -6.85
CA ALA A 122 -7.57 12.34 -8.11
C ALA A 122 -7.16 11.33 -9.20
N LYS A 123 -5.86 11.01 -9.32
CA LYS A 123 -5.37 9.98 -10.24
C LYS A 123 -5.88 8.59 -9.86
N ALA A 124 -5.75 8.21 -8.59
CA ALA A 124 -6.18 6.90 -8.10
C ALA A 124 -7.70 6.69 -8.26
N VAL A 125 -8.49 7.72 -8.00
CA VAL A 125 -9.96 7.71 -8.19
C VAL A 125 -10.30 7.59 -9.68
N ALA A 126 -9.66 8.38 -10.55
CA ALA A 126 -9.89 8.30 -11.99
C ALA A 126 -9.54 6.92 -12.55
N GLU A 127 -8.39 6.35 -12.17
CA GLU A 127 -7.98 4.99 -12.57
C GLU A 127 -8.98 3.93 -12.09
N GLN A 128 -9.42 4.00 -10.83
CA GLN A 128 -10.33 3.03 -10.27
C GLN A 128 -11.73 3.11 -10.90
N LEU A 129 -12.26 4.31 -11.15
CA LEU A 129 -13.55 4.51 -11.80
C LEU A 129 -13.54 4.13 -13.29
N GLN A 130 -12.44 4.38 -14.01
CA GLN A 130 -12.27 3.92 -15.40
C GLN A 130 -12.19 2.40 -15.48
N SER A 131 -11.47 1.75 -14.55
CA SER A 131 -11.40 0.28 -14.49
C SER A 131 -12.75 -0.39 -14.18
N ALA A 132 -13.65 0.33 -13.51
CA ALA A 132 -15.00 -0.14 -13.21
C ALA A 132 -15.98 0.01 -14.39
N LYS A 133 -15.73 0.95 -15.32
CA LYS A 133 -16.52 1.13 -16.55
C LYS A 133 -16.13 0.17 -17.68
N GLY A 134 -14.89 -0.34 -17.66
CA GLY A 134 -14.37 -1.28 -18.67
C GLY A 134 -14.62 -2.76 -18.38
N LYS A 135 -15.36 -3.09 -17.32
CA LYS A 135 -15.83 -4.44 -16.99
C LYS A 135 -17.35 -4.49 -17.13
#